data_AF-Q64D82-F1
#
_entry.id   AF-Q64D82-F1
#
_cell.length_a   1.000
_cell.length_b   1.000
_cell.length_c   1.000
_cell.angle_alpha   90.00
_cell.angle_beta   90.00
_cell.angle_gamma   90.00
#
_symmetry.space_group_name_H-M   'P 1'
#
loop_
_entity.id
_entity.type
_entity.pdbx_description
1 polymer ?
#
loop_
_entity_poly.entity_id
_entity_poly.type
_entity_poly.pdbx_seq_one_letter_code
_entity_poly.pdbx_strand_id
1 'polypeptide(L)'
;MLLIVPYLAKAGETIAEKAGQAVWDSFAEKAKALYESLKAKFAGDEDAATALKQLENKPDSEGRQAALKEVLEEKIQADPTFAEMLRQLVPEVKQSGGDTITQTLTIYSEQVGKVIQIGKARDVDIS
;
A
#
# COMPACT_ATOMS: atom_id res chain seq x y z
N MET A 1 -1.85 12.51 3.19
CA MET A 1 -2.25 11.51 2.18
C MET A 1 -1.90 10.13 2.71
N LEU A 2 -2.90 9.29 3.00
CA LEU A 2 -2.70 7.95 3.56
C LEU A 2 -2.31 6.98 2.44
N LEU A 3 -1.05 6.54 2.42
CA LEU A 3 -0.54 5.58 1.44
C LEU A 3 -0.90 4.13 1.77
N ILE A 4 -1.90 3.86 2.59
CA ILE A 4 -2.19 2.52 3.16
C ILE A 4 -2.92 1.62 2.16
N VAL A 5 -3.88 2.21 1.44
CA VAL A 5 -4.70 1.55 0.43
C VAL A 5 -3.87 0.86 -0.65
N PRO A 6 -2.84 1.50 -1.26
CA PRO A 6 -2.04 0.80 -2.27
C PRO A 6 -1.20 -0.36 -1.71
N TYR A 7 -0.79 -0.33 -0.44
CA TYR A 7 -0.11 -1.48 0.17
C TYR A 7 -1.06 -2.68 0.36
N LEU A 8 -2.30 -2.41 0.79
CA LEU A 8 -3.34 -3.45 0.92
C LEU A 8 -3.73 -4.03 -0.45
N ALA A 9 -3.87 -3.17 -1.47
CA ALA A 9 -4.10 -3.60 -2.84
C ALA A 9 -2.97 -4.52 -3.31
N LYS A 10 -1.70 -4.09 -3.15
CA LYS A 10 -0.57 -4.88 -3.60
C LYS A 10 -0.43 -6.21 -2.85
N ALA A 11 -0.74 -6.23 -1.56
CA ALA A 11 -0.77 -7.47 -0.77
C ALA A 11 -1.85 -8.45 -1.28
N GLY A 12 -3.04 -7.95 -1.65
CA GLY A 12 -4.06 -8.76 -2.31
C GLY A 12 -3.59 -9.36 -3.64
N GLU A 13 -2.84 -8.57 -4.42
CA GLU A 13 -2.22 -8.99 -5.68
C GLU A 13 -1.16 -10.09 -5.48
N THR A 14 -0.27 -9.92 -4.49
CA THR A 14 0.83 -10.88 -4.23
C THR A 14 0.34 -12.20 -3.64
N ILE A 15 -0.79 -12.22 -2.94
CA ILE A 15 -1.41 -13.48 -2.48
C ILE A 15 -1.99 -14.25 -3.67
N ALA A 16 -2.52 -13.55 -4.67
CA ALA A 16 -3.02 -14.16 -5.91
C ALA A 16 -1.88 -14.65 -6.82
N GLU A 17 -0.79 -13.90 -6.90
CA GLU A 17 0.41 -14.26 -7.64
C GLU A 17 1.40 -15.03 -6.77
N LYS A 18 1.24 -16.36 -6.67
CA LYS A 18 2.20 -17.24 -5.97
C LYS A 18 3.64 -17.02 -6.46
N ALA A 19 4.47 -16.29 -5.72
CA ALA A 19 5.87 -16.07 -6.08
C ALA A 19 6.81 -16.29 -4.88
N GLY A 20 7.56 -17.40 -4.94
CA GLY A 20 8.50 -17.87 -3.92
C GLY A 20 9.77 -17.02 -3.80
N GLN A 21 9.68 -15.89 -3.10
CA GLN A 21 10.81 -15.05 -2.72
C GLN A 21 10.62 -14.62 -1.26
N ALA A 22 11.59 -14.93 -0.39
CA ALA A 22 11.51 -14.73 1.07
C ALA A 22 11.24 -13.28 1.52
N VAL A 23 11.50 -12.29 0.67
CA VAL A 23 11.15 -10.88 0.90
C VAL A 23 9.62 -10.68 0.92
N TRP A 24 8.88 -11.45 0.13
CA TRP A 24 7.41 -11.37 0.08
C TRP A 24 6.73 -12.07 1.25
N ASP A 25 7.36 -13.07 1.88
CA ASP A 25 6.82 -13.70 3.08
C ASP A 25 6.71 -12.68 4.22
N SER A 26 7.77 -11.93 4.51
CA SER A 26 7.75 -10.89 5.55
C SER A 26 6.79 -9.75 5.21
N PHE A 27 6.69 -9.34 3.94
CA PHE A 27 5.72 -8.35 3.50
C PHE A 27 4.28 -8.86 3.69
N ALA A 28 3.99 -10.09 3.26
CA ALA A 28 2.66 -10.69 3.34
C ALA A 28 2.21 -10.87 4.80
N GLU A 29 3.10 -11.28 5.71
CA GLU A 29 2.80 -11.38 7.13
C GLU A 29 2.43 -10.02 7.74
N LYS A 30 3.21 -8.97 7.45
CA LYS A 30 2.94 -7.62 7.95
C LYS A 30 1.68 -7.01 7.33
N ALA A 31 1.47 -7.21 6.03
CA ALA A 31 0.27 -6.75 5.34
C ALA A 31 -0.98 -7.47 5.85
N LYS A 32 -0.89 -8.77 6.15
CA LYS A 32 -1.96 -9.54 6.78
C LYS A 32 -2.26 -9.03 8.19
N ALA A 33 -1.24 -8.77 9.02
CA ALA A 33 -1.43 -8.21 10.35
C ALA A 33 -2.12 -6.82 10.31
N LEU A 34 -1.75 -5.99 9.32
CA LEU A 34 -2.42 -4.71 9.07
C LEU A 34 -3.88 -4.91 8.65
N TYR A 35 -4.16 -5.84 7.74
CA TYR A 35 -5.52 -6.17 7.32
C TYR A 35 -6.38 -6.68 8.48
N GLU A 36 -5.86 -7.58 9.32
CA GLU A 36 -6.58 -8.09 10.49
C GLU A 36 -6.84 -6.99 11.52
N SER A 37 -5.89 -6.07 11.71
CA SER A 37 -6.07 -4.89 12.57
C SER A 37 -7.17 -3.96 12.04
N LEU A 38 -7.22 -3.72 10.74
CA LEU A 38 -8.28 -2.94 10.09
C LEU A 38 -9.63 -3.64 10.20
N LYS A 39 -9.68 -4.94 9.96
CA LYS A 39 -10.90 -5.74 10.09
C LYS A 39 -11.43 -5.75 11.52
N ALA A 40 -10.55 -5.88 12.52
CA ALA A 40 -10.92 -5.78 13.92
C ALA A 40 -11.43 -4.36 14.26
N LYS A 41 -10.79 -3.32 13.71
CA LYS A 41 -11.23 -1.94 13.90
C LYS A 41 -12.61 -1.68 13.28
N PHE A 42 -12.87 -2.26 12.13
CA PHE A 42 -14.12 -2.13 11.38
C PHE A 42 -15.19 -3.16 11.78
N ALA A 43 -14.94 -4.00 12.78
CA ALA A 43 -15.91 -5.01 13.21
C ALA A 43 -17.25 -4.41 13.70
N GLY A 44 -17.25 -3.14 14.13
CA GLY A 44 -18.45 -2.38 14.49
C GLY A 44 -18.97 -1.46 13.39
N ASP A 45 -18.42 -1.52 12.18
CA ASP A 45 -18.73 -0.63 11.06
C ASP A 45 -18.84 -1.42 9.75
N GLU A 46 -20.08 -1.76 9.37
CA GLU A 46 -20.36 -2.64 8.23
C GLU A 46 -19.91 -2.03 6.89
N ASP A 47 -20.02 -0.71 6.74
CA ASP A 47 -19.59 0.00 5.54
C ASP A 47 -18.07 -0.07 5.39
N ALA A 48 -17.33 0.17 6.48
CA ALA A 48 -15.88 0.09 6.48
C ALA A 48 -15.36 -1.34 6.25
N ALA A 49 -15.99 -2.34 6.88
CA ALA A 49 -15.67 -3.74 6.68
C ALA A 49 -15.96 -4.17 5.22
N THR A 50 -17.04 -3.66 4.64
CA THR A 50 -17.41 -3.92 3.24
C THR A 50 -16.40 -3.30 2.28
N ALA A 51 -16.00 -2.05 2.48
CA ALA A 51 -14.99 -1.39 1.65
C ALA A 51 -13.66 -2.16 1.67
N LEU A 52 -13.23 -2.62 2.85
CA LEU A 52 -12.02 -3.42 3.02
C LEU A 52 -12.11 -4.75 2.25
N LYS A 53 -13.22 -5.47 2.39
CA LYS A 53 -13.46 -6.75 1.69
C LYS A 53 -13.59 -6.56 0.17
N GLN A 54 -14.19 -5.46 -0.28
CA GLN A 54 -14.26 -5.16 -1.70
C GLN A 54 -12.86 -4.94 -2.28
N LEU A 55 -11.99 -4.19 -1.59
CA LEU A 55 -10.61 -4.01 -2.04
C LEU A 55 -9.87 -5.34 -2.13
N GLU A 56 -10.00 -6.22 -1.13
CA GLU A 56 -9.42 -7.58 -1.17
C GLU A 56 -9.85 -8.36 -2.41
N ASN A 57 -11.11 -8.25 -2.82
CA ASN A 57 -11.65 -8.97 -3.98
C ASN A 57 -11.23 -8.37 -5.33
N LYS A 58 -10.95 -7.06 -5.41
CA LYS A 58 -10.44 -6.41 -6.63
C LYS A 58 -9.45 -5.32 -6.24
N PRO A 59 -8.20 -5.69 -5.93
CA PRO A 59 -7.18 -4.75 -5.47
C PRO A 59 -6.85 -3.67 -6.51
N ASP A 60 -6.84 -4.01 -7.80
CA ASP A 60 -6.61 -3.08 -8.92
C ASP A 60 -7.76 -2.10 -9.21
N SER A 61 -8.89 -2.20 -8.52
CA SER A 61 -10.02 -1.32 -8.79
C SER A 61 -9.81 0.05 -8.13
N GLU A 62 -9.50 1.06 -8.94
CA GLU A 62 -9.36 2.45 -8.48
C GLU A 62 -10.58 2.92 -7.67
N GLY A 63 -11.79 2.57 -8.10
CA GLY A 63 -13.02 2.91 -7.36
C GLY A 63 -13.09 2.28 -5.97
N ARG A 64 -12.60 1.05 -5.80
CA ARG A 64 -12.57 0.37 -4.48
C ARG A 64 -11.44 0.91 -3.60
N GLN A 65 -10.32 1.28 -4.20
CA GLN A 65 -9.24 1.98 -3.51
C GLN A 65 -9.73 3.33 -2.99
N ALA A 66 -10.42 4.12 -3.83
CA ALA A 66 -10.99 5.40 -3.44
C ALA A 66 -12.02 5.25 -2.31
N ALA A 67 -12.93 4.28 -2.42
CA ALA A 67 -13.93 4.03 -1.37
C ALA A 67 -13.30 3.68 -0.01
N LEU A 68 -12.30 2.78 0.01
CA LEU A 68 -11.60 2.46 1.26
C LEU A 68 -10.83 3.67 1.80
N LYS A 69 -10.25 4.50 0.91
CA LYS A 69 -9.54 5.71 1.30
C LYS A 69 -10.48 6.70 2.01
N GLU A 70 -11.66 6.95 1.45
CA GLU A 70 -12.66 7.84 2.05
C GLU A 70 -13.09 7.37 3.44
N VAL A 71 -13.39 6.07 3.57
CA VAL A 71 -13.71 5.45 4.87
C VAL A 71 -12.56 5.65 5.87
N LEU A 72 -11.31 5.38 5.46
CA LEU A 72 -10.15 5.54 6.33
C LEU A 72 -9.98 6.99 6.77
N GLU A 73 -10.15 7.95 5.87
CA GLU A 73 -10.06 9.39 6.17
C GLU A 73 -11.13 9.80 7.19
N GLU A 74 -12.37 9.33 7.03
CA GLU A 74 -13.44 9.56 8.01
C GLU A 74 -13.10 8.95 9.38
N LYS A 75 -12.66 7.68 9.42
CA LYS A 75 -12.34 7.00 10.68
C LYS A 75 -11.15 7.61 11.41
N ILE A 76 -10.17 8.13 10.66
CA ILE A 76 -9.01 8.82 11.24
C ILE A 76 -9.40 10.17 11.83
N GLN A 77 -10.33 10.89 11.19
CA GLN A 77 -10.86 12.14 11.73
C GLN A 77 -11.72 11.89 12.97
N ALA A 78 -12.51 10.81 12.97
CA ALA A 78 -13.35 10.43 14.09
C ALA A 78 -12.57 9.81 15.26
N ASP A 79 -11.45 9.12 15.00
CA ASP A 79 -10.64 8.46 16.01
C ASP A 79 -9.12 8.72 15.81
N PRO A 80 -8.54 9.66 16.56
CA PRO A 80 -7.10 9.94 16.48
C PRO A 80 -6.23 8.76 16.94
N THR A 81 -6.74 7.86 17.79
CA THR A 81 -6.02 6.65 18.22
C THR A 81 -5.82 5.69 17.04
N PHE A 82 -6.82 5.62 16.16
CA PHE A 82 -6.72 4.86 14.93
C PHE A 82 -5.67 5.45 13.99
N ALA A 83 -5.56 6.78 13.92
CA ALA A 83 -4.52 7.45 13.16
C ALA A 83 -3.10 7.10 13.65
N GLU A 84 -2.91 7.02 14.98
CA GLU A 84 -1.63 6.63 15.58
C GLU A 84 -1.28 5.16 15.30
N MET A 85 -2.25 4.25 15.44
CA MET A 85 -2.08 2.84 15.07
C MET A 85 -1.59 2.72 13.62
N LEU A 86 -2.24 3.41 12.69
CA LEU A 86 -1.85 3.37 11.28
C LEU A 86 -0.45 3.96 11.04
N ARG A 87 -0.06 5.02 11.77
CA ARG A 87 1.30 5.57 11.71
C ARG A 87 2.38 4.61 12.21
N GLN A 88 2.04 3.67 13.09
CA GLN A 88 2.96 2.65 13.57
C GLN A 88 3.06 1.44 12.63
N LEU A 89 1.93 0.96 12.11
CA LEU A 89 1.89 -0.25 11.28
C LEU A 89 2.37 -0.01 9.84
N VAL A 90 2.13 1.17 9.26
CA VAL A 90 2.51 1.48 7.86
C VAL A 90 4.02 1.44 7.62
N PRO A 91 4.87 2.01 8.49
CA PRO A 91 6.33 1.87 8.38
C PRO A 91 6.80 0.42 8.37
N GLU A 92 6.18 -0.45 9.17
CA GLU A 92 6.56 -1.87 9.23
C GLU A 92 6.31 -2.56 7.88
N VAL A 93 5.15 -2.31 7.28
CA VAL A 93 4.81 -2.83 5.93
C VAL A 93 5.76 -2.27 4.87
N LYS A 94 6.14 -0.99 4.98
CA LYS A 94 7.09 -0.33 4.05
C LYS A 94 8.49 -0.93 4.14
N GLN A 95 8.99 -1.15 5.35
CA GLN A 95 10.33 -1.69 5.60
C GLN A 95 10.45 -3.17 5.25
N SER A 96 9.37 -3.94 5.32
CA SER A 96 9.34 -5.36 4.96
C SER A 96 9.24 -5.66 3.46
N GLY A 97 9.44 -4.66 2.59
CA GLY A 97 9.39 -4.83 1.12
C GLY A 97 8.45 -3.84 0.41
N GLY A 98 7.66 -3.06 1.15
CA GLY A 98 6.79 -2.02 0.60
C GLY A 98 7.50 -0.81 0.00
N ASP A 99 8.78 -0.59 0.31
CA ASP A 99 9.55 0.52 -0.26
C ASP A 99 9.72 0.38 -1.79
N THR A 100 9.87 -0.86 -2.29
CA THR A 100 9.84 -1.17 -3.73
C THR A 100 8.46 -0.94 -4.34
N ILE A 101 7.40 -1.22 -3.57
CA ILE A 101 6.00 -1.05 -4.02
C ILE A 101 5.66 0.42 -4.24
N THR A 102 6.15 1.31 -3.37
CA THR A 102 5.95 2.77 -3.53
C THR A 102 6.63 3.26 -4.80
N GLN A 103 7.86 2.80 -5.08
CA GLN A 103 8.60 3.16 -6.28
C GLN A 103 7.90 2.68 -7.55
N THR A 104 7.39 1.44 -7.58
CA THR A 104 6.64 0.93 -8.73
C THR A 104 5.32 1.66 -8.93
N LEU A 105 4.54 1.92 -7.87
CA LEU A 105 3.24 2.59 -8.01
C LEU A 105 3.39 4.07 -8.44
N THR A 106 4.44 4.76 -7.99
CA THR A 106 4.82 6.08 -8.52
C THR A 106 5.19 5.99 -10.00
N ILE A 107 5.91 4.96 -10.44
CA ILE A 107 6.24 4.80 -11.88
C ILE A 107 5.00 4.50 -12.73
N TYR A 108 3.98 3.80 -12.20
CA TYR A 108 2.73 3.52 -12.93
C TYR A 108 1.74 4.70 -12.94
N SER A 109 1.73 5.55 -11.90
CA SER A 109 0.88 6.75 -11.84
C SER A 109 1.55 8.01 -12.40
N GLU A 110 2.86 7.96 -12.68
CA GLU A 110 3.65 9.10 -13.17
C GLU A 110 4.19 8.89 -14.60
N GLN A 111 3.42 8.18 -15.44
CA GLN A 111 3.57 8.25 -16.90
C GLN A 111 2.97 9.53 -17.50
N VAL A 112 3.10 10.67 -16.80
CA VAL A 112 3.14 11.98 -17.45
C VAL A 112 4.24 12.85 -16.82
N GLY A 113 5.48 12.37 -16.92
CA GLY A 113 6.60 13.26 -17.26
C GLY A 113 7.63 13.54 -16.18
N LYS A 114 8.61 12.65 -16.00
CA LYS A 114 10.04 13.03 -16.03
C LYS A 114 10.96 11.82 -16.05
N VAL A 115 11.50 11.53 -17.23
CA VAL A 115 12.62 10.60 -17.40
C VAL A 115 13.92 11.34 -17.06
N ILE A 116 14.25 11.55 -15.79
CA ILE A 116 15.54 12.14 -15.40
C ILE A 116 15.90 11.57 -14.00
N GLN A 117 16.95 10.79 -13.76
CA GLN A 117 18.32 10.95 -14.25
C GLN A 117 19.04 9.60 -14.14
N ILE A 118 19.34 9.00 -15.29
CA ILE A 118 20.32 7.92 -15.42
C ILE A 118 21.66 8.47 -14.91
N GLY A 119 22.35 7.68 -14.10
CA GLY A 119 23.55 8.10 -13.37
C GLY A 119 24.57 8.83 -14.25
N LYS A 120 25.04 9.98 -13.74
CA LYS A 120 26.33 10.55 -14.15
C LYS A 120 27.41 9.49 -13.99
N ALA A 121 27.80 8.84 -15.07
CA ALA A 121 29.05 8.11 -15.16
C ALA A 121 29.82 8.60 -16.39
N ARG A 122 30.52 9.71 -16.16
CA ARG A 122 31.82 10.10 -16.76
C ARG A 122 31.91 10.07 -18.28
N ASP A 123 31.91 11.26 -18.86
CA ASP A 123 32.54 11.56 -20.14
C ASP A 123 33.82 10.75 -20.34
N VAL A 124 33.83 9.98 -21.43
CA VAL A 124 35.05 9.52 -22.10
C VAL A 124 35.69 10.76 -22.70
N ASP A 125 36.76 11.22 -22.06
CA ASP A 125 37.69 12.16 -22.67
C ASP A 125 38.57 11.37 -23.63
N ILE A 126 38.34 11.57 -24.93
CA ILE A 126 39.27 11.20 -26.00
C ILE A 126 39.85 12.51 -26.55
N SER A 127 41.05 12.86 -26.09
CA SER A 127 41.98 13.78 -26.73
C SER A 127 43.32 13.10 -26.97
#